data_AF-A0A2P7B1Y3-F1
#
_entry.id   AF-A0A2P7B1Y3-F1
#
_cell.length_a   1.000
_cell.length_b   1.000
_cell.length_c   1.000
_cell.angle_alpha   90.00
_cell.angle_beta   90.00
_cell.angle_gamma   90.00
#
_symmetry.space_group_name_H-M   'P 1'
#
loop_
_entity.id
_entity.type
_entity.pdbx_description
1 polymer ?
#
loop_
_entity_poly.entity_id
_entity_poly.type
_entity_poly.pdbx_seq_one_letter_code
_entity_poly.pdbx_strand_id
1 'polypeptide(L)'
;MSLSRDHDSLHYGDMKATHIYQAPQISAPFANNDNSARARMETILLMIAMNYHELAWNEVVKLSRLSDEYKRLGIKHHLIDKRLVIAKEIEQRLRNDLLRCPTKDIKNAAAKVVHLRRTFQQEDATKRGE
;
A
#
# COMPACT_ATOMS: atom_id res chain seq x y z
N MET A 1 62.57 6.22 -32.26
CA MET A 1 61.79 7.34 -31.69
C MET A 1 61.85 7.22 -30.18
N SER A 2 62.29 8.30 -29.56
CA SER A 2 63.01 8.33 -28.29
C SER A 2 62.05 8.49 -27.11
N LEU A 3 62.23 7.70 -26.05
CA LEU A 3 61.75 8.07 -24.72
C LEU A 3 62.97 8.59 -23.95
N SER A 4 63.17 9.91 -24.02
CA SER A 4 64.18 10.62 -23.23
C SER A 4 63.75 10.55 -21.77
N ARG A 5 64.59 9.92 -20.95
CA ARG A 5 64.62 10.08 -19.50
C ARG A 5 65.67 11.13 -19.22
N ASP A 6 65.23 12.35 -18.97
CA ASP A 6 66.07 13.36 -18.34
C ASP A 6 65.51 13.63 -16.95
N HIS A 7 66.39 13.41 -15.98
CA HIS A 7 66.29 13.87 -14.62
C HIS A 7 66.11 15.39 -14.61
N ASP A 8 65.27 15.91 -13.71
CA ASP A 8 65.64 17.12 -13.00
C ASP A 8 65.07 17.12 -11.58
N SER A 9 66.00 17.41 -10.67
CA SER A 9 65.90 17.42 -9.22
C SER A 9 65.16 18.68 -8.75
N LEU A 10 64.23 18.56 -7.79
CA LEU A 10 63.75 19.72 -7.04
C LEU A 10 63.46 19.36 -5.58
N HIS A 11 64.40 19.77 -4.75
CA HIS A 11 64.31 20.21 -3.35
C HIS A 11 63.42 19.45 -2.36
N TYR A 12 64.14 18.74 -1.49
CA TYR A 12 63.71 18.32 -0.15
C TYR A 12 63.33 19.55 0.70
N GLY A 13 62.03 19.81 0.82
CA GLY A 13 61.46 20.71 1.82
C GLY A 13 60.85 19.86 2.93
N ASP A 14 61.50 19.89 4.08
CA ASP A 14 61.09 19.26 5.33
C ASP A 14 59.72 19.80 5.77
N MET A 15 58.66 19.00 5.59
CA MET A 15 57.34 19.26 6.15
C MET A 15 56.97 18.11 7.08
N LYS A 16 57.13 18.36 8.38
CA LYS A 16 56.61 17.53 9.46
C LYS A 16 55.14 17.22 9.21
N ALA A 17 54.85 15.99 8.84
CA ALA A 17 53.50 15.46 8.78
C ALA A 17 52.99 15.19 10.21
N THR A 18 52.55 16.22 10.91
CA THR A 18 51.61 16.08 12.02
C THR A 18 50.24 16.51 11.54
N HIS A 19 49.62 15.68 10.69
CA HIS A 19 48.18 15.68 10.53
C HIS A 19 47.60 14.53 11.35
N ILE A 20 47.15 14.88 12.55
CA ILE A 20 46.20 14.09 13.32
C ILE A 20 44.94 14.01 12.44
N TYR A 21 44.74 12.89 11.76
CA TYR A 21 43.45 12.55 11.17
C TYR A 21 42.50 12.19 12.32
N GLN A 22 41.93 13.20 12.98
CA GLN A 22 40.72 13.01 13.75
C GLN A 22 39.56 13.04 12.75
N ALA A 23 39.11 11.85 12.35
CA ALA A 23 37.83 11.71 11.67
C ALA A 23 36.77 12.42 12.51
N PRO A 24 35.87 13.23 11.91
CA PRO A 24 34.76 13.78 12.67
C PRO A 24 33.96 12.60 13.20
N GLN A 25 33.93 12.45 14.52
CA GLN A 25 32.97 11.58 15.19
C GLN A 25 31.61 12.25 15.02
N ILE A 26 30.99 12.03 13.86
CA ILE A 26 29.59 12.35 13.67
C ILE A 26 28.86 11.32 14.51
N SER A 27 28.59 11.69 15.77
CA SER A 27 27.61 11.04 16.62
C SER A 27 26.24 11.20 15.95
N ALA A 28 25.99 10.45 14.89
CA ALA A 28 24.65 10.27 14.36
C ALA A 28 23.88 9.49 15.44
N PRO A 29 22.77 10.02 15.98
CA PRO A 29 21.88 9.18 16.75
C PRO A 29 21.29 8.17 15.77
N PHE A 30 21.84 6.95 15.76
CA PHE A 30 21.22 5.78 15.13
C PHE A 30 19.98 5.39 15.95
N ALA A 31 18.94 6.21 15.86
CA ALA A 31 17.63 5.91 16.41
C ALA A 31 16.58 6.41 15.42
N ASN A 32 15.72 5.48 14.96
CA ASN A 32 14.44 5.69 14.26
C ASN A 32 14.40 5.74 12.71
N ASN A 33 14.92 4.73 12.00
CA ASN A 33 14.48 4.46 10.61
C ASN A 33 13.43 3.33 10.51
N ASP A 34 13.45 2.36 11.43
CA ASP A 34 12.57 1.18 11.34
C ASP A 34 11.09 1.52 11.57
N ASN A 35 10.79 2.49 12.44
CA ASN A 35 9.42 2.96 12.68
C ASN A 35 8.81 3.61 11.44
N SER A 36 9.64 4.27 10.62
CA SER A 36 9.24 4.89 9.35
C SER A 36 8.98 3.85 8.26
N ALA A 37 9.81 2.81 8.16
CA ALA A 37 9.58 1.71 7.23
C ALA A 37 8.33 0.89 7.59
N ARG A 38 8.14 0.60 8.88
CA ARG A 38 6.97 -0.14 9.39
C ARG A 38 5.66 0.62 9.18
N ALA A 39 5.63 1.92 9.51
CA ALA A 39 4.45 2.76 9.28
C ALA A 39 4.11 2.86 7.78
N ARG A 40 5.12 2.94 6.91
CA ARG A 40 4.93 2.91 5.44
C ARG A 40 4.34 1.57 4.98
N MET A 41 4.84 0.45 5.50
CA MET A 41 4.33 -0.88 5.17
C MET A 41 2.88 -1.06 5.63
N GLU A 42 2.54 -0.64 6.86
CA GLU A 42 1.17 -0.69 7.37
C GLU A 42 0.20 0.11 6.47
N THR A 43 0.60 1.28 5.99
CA THR A 43 -0.18 2.09 5.02
C THR A 43 -0.37 1.37 3.68
N ILE A 44 0.70 0.80 3.11
CA ILE A 44 0.63 0.08 1.83
C ILE A 44 -0.32 -1.12 1.94
N LEU A 45 -0.19 -1.92 3.02
CA LEU A 45 -1.06 -3.07 3.26
C LEU A 45 -2.52 -2.65 3.42
N LEU A 46 -2.79 -1.55 4.12
CA LEU A 46 -4.13 -1.01 4.24
C LEU A 46 -4.71 -0.59 2.88
N MET A 47 -3.92 0.11 2.05
CA MET A 47 -4.35 0.51 0.70
C MET A 47 -4.67 -0.71 -0.17
N ILE A 48 -3.84 -1.76 -0.11
CA ILE A 48 -4.07 -3.01 -0.84
C ILE A 48 -5.36 -3.69 -0.35
N ALA A 49 -5.56 -3.77 0.97
CA ALA A 49 -6.77 -4.36 1.55
C ALA A 49 -8.04 -3.58 1.15
N MET A 50 -7.99 -2.25 1.17
CA MET A 50 -9.07 -1.39 0.72
C MET A 50 -9.39 -1.61 -0.77
N ASN A 51 -8.36 -1.71 -1.63
CA ASN A 51 -8.52 -1.97 -3.05
C ASN A 51 -9.16 -3.35 -3.33
N TYR A 52 -8.70 -4.40 -2.65
CA TYR A 52 -9.31 -5.73 -2.82
C TYR A 52 -10.77 -5.76 -2.34
N HIS A 53 -11.08 -5.10 -1.22
CA HIS A 53 -12.45 -4.96 -0.76
C HIS A 53 -13.32 -4.23 -1.79
N GLU A 54 -12.83 -3.14 -2.40
CA GLU A 54 -13.55 -2.41 -3.44
C GLU A 54 -13.83 -3.26 -4.68
N LEU A 55 -12.84 -4.03 -5.14
CA LEU A 55 -13.01 -4.94 -6.27
C LEU A 55 -14.06 -6.02 -5.99
N ALA A 56 -14.03 -6.62 -4.79
CA ALA A 56 -15.02 -7.62 -4.38
C ALA A 56 -16.43 -7.01 -4.27
N TRP A 57 -16.54 -5.82 -3.68
CA TRP A 57 -17.79 -5.06 -3.60
C TRP A 57 -18.37 -4.78 -4.99
N ASN A 58 -17.55 -4.29 -5.92
CA ASN A 58 -18.00 -3.99 -7.28
C ASN A 58 -18.50 -5.24 -8.02
N GLU A 59 -17.87 -6.40 -7.83
CA GLU A 59 -18.35 -7.67 -8.40
C GLU A 59 -19.70 -8.09 -7.78
N VAL A 60 -19.90 -7.91 -6.47
CA VAL A 60 -21.22 -8.16 -5.82
C VAL A 60 -22.30 -7.26 -6.40
N VAL A 61 -22.02 -5.97 -6.58
CA VAL A 61 -22.98 -5.01 -7.16
C VAL A 61 -23.33 -5.39 -8.60
N LYS A 62 -22.32 -5.71 -9.41
CA LYS A 62 -22.50 -6.14 -10.79
C LYS A 62 -23.34 -7.41 -10.89
N LEU A 63 -23.01 -8.44 -10.12
CA LEU A 63 -23.74 -9.72 -10.13
C LEU A 63 -25.18 -9.56 -9.60
N SER A 64 -25.40 -8.71 -8.60
CA SER A 64 -26.75 -8.41 -8.09
C SER A 64 -27.61 -7.78 -9.19
N ARG A 65 -27.10 -6.73 -9.86
CA ARG A 65 -27.81 -6.09 -10.98
C ARG A 65 -28.14 -7.06 -12.11
N LEU A 66 -27.20 -7.91 -12.50
CA LEU A 66 -27.42 -8.93 -13.53
C LEU A 66 -28.47 -9.97 -13.09
N SER A 67 -28.43 -10.37 -11.83
CA SER A 67 -29.44 -11.28 -11.25
C SER A 67 -30.84 -10.67 -11.33
N ASP A 68 -30.99 -9.40 -10.92
CA ASP A 68 -32.27 -8.70 -10.94
C ASP A 68 -32.79 -8.49 -12.37
N GLU A 69 -31.90 -8.16 -13.31
CA GLU A 69 -32.23 -8.07 -14.73
C GLU A 69 -32.73 -9.41 -15.29
N TYR A 70 -32.01 -10.51 -15.05
CA TYR A 70 -32.42 -11.83 -15.54
C TYR A 70 -33.69 -12.33 -14.89
N LYS A 71 -33.89 -12.04 -13.60
CA LYS A 71 -35.13 -12.33 -12.88
C LYS A 71 -36.32 -11.59 -13.51
N ARG A 72 -36.15 -10.30 -13.84
CA ARG A 72 -37.18 -9.51 -14.54
C ARG A 72 -37.48 -10.03 -15.95
N LEU A 73 -36.48 -10.53 -16.67
CA LEU A 73 -36.63 -11.10 -18.01
C LEU A 73 -37.13 -12.56 -18.01
N GLY A 74 -37.30 -13.18 -16.83
CA GLY A 74 -37.67 -14.60 -16.73
C GLY A 74 -36.60 -15.58 -17.24
N ILE A 75 -35.35 -15.12 -17.35
CA ILE A 75 -34.22 -15.91 -17.83
C ILE A 75 -33.70 -16.78 -16.68
N LYS A 76 -33.42 -18.06 -16.93
CA LYS A 76 -32.77 -18.93 -15.94
C LYS A 76 -31.38 -18.39 -15.58
N HIS A 77 -31.16 -18.06 -14.30
CA HIS A 77 -29.98 -17.33 -13.83
C HIS A 77 -29.21 -18.03 -12.71
N HIS A 78 -29.40 -19.34 -12.53
CA HIS A 78 -28.79 -20.10 -11.42
C HIS A 78 -27.27 -19.90 -11.30
N LEU A 79 -26.55 -19.78 -12.42
CA LEU A 79 -25.09 -19.61 -12.41
C LEU A 79 -24.69 -18.24 -11.86
N ILE A 80 -25.47 -17.20 -12.16
CA ILE A 80 -25.30 -15.86 -11.61
C ILE A 80 -25.56 -15.88 -10.11
N ASP A 81 -26.64 -16.55 -9.67
CA ASP A 81 -26.95 -16.68 -8.24
C ASP A 81 -25.82 -17.36 -7.46
N LYS A 82 -25.31 -18.48 -7.98
CA LYS A 82 -24.18 -19.19 -7.35
C LYS A 82 -22.94 -18.30 -7.25
N ARG A 83 -22.61 -17.57 -8.33
CA ARG A 83 -21.47 -16.64 -8.31
C ARG A 83 -21.71 -15.49 -7.35
N LEU A 84 -22.93 -14.99 -7.25
CA LEU A 84 -23.30 -13.90 -6.34
C LEU A 84 -23.11 -14.32 -4.88
N VAL A 85 -23.50 -15.55 -4.52
CA VAL A 85 -23.27 -16.09 -3.17
C VAL A 85 -21.78 -16.12 -2.86
N ILE A 86 -20.96 -16.67 -3.75
CA ILE A 86 -19.49 -16.73 -3.56
C ILE A 86 -18.88 -15.33 -3.46
N ALA A 87 -19.31 -14.40 -4.33
CA ALA A 87 -18.81 -13.03 -4.31
C ALA A 87 -19.15 -12.32 -2.98
N LYS A 88 -20.37 -12.51 -2.45
CA LYS A 88 -20.78 -11.99 -1.14
C LYS A 88 -19.94 -12.58 0.00
N GLU A 89 -19.63 -13.86 -0.04
CA GLU A 89 -18.75 -14.49 0.96
C GLU A 89 -17.33 -13.92 0.93
N ILE A 90 -16.76 -13.74 -0.27
CA ILE A 90 -15.43 -13.15 -0.44
C ILE A 90 -15.41 -11.71 0.05
N GLU A 91 -16.39 -10.89 -0.36
CA GLU A 91 -16.52 -9.51 0.07
C GLU A 91 -16.62 -9.42 1.60
N GLN A 92 -17.46 -10.25 2.23
CA GLN A 92 -17.63 -10.26 3.67
C GLN A 92 -16.34 -10.65 4.41
N ARG A 93 -15.56 -11.60 3.88
CA ARG A 93 -14.25 -11.97 4.45
C ARG A 93 -13.26 -10.81 4.35
N LEU A 94 -13.14 -10.20 3.18
CA LEU A 94 -12.26 -9.04 2.97
C LEU A 94 -12.66 -7.84 3.83
N ARG A 95 -13.96 -7.61 4.02
CA ARG A 95 -14.50 -6.59 4.92
C ARG A 95 -14.07 -6.85 6.35
N ASN A 96 -14.19 -8.09 6.82
CA ASN A 96 -13.76 -8.48 8.16
C ASN A 96 -12.23 -8.36 8.34
N ASP A 97 -11.45 -8.73 7.34
CA ASP A 97 -9.99 -8.59 7.37
C ASP A 97 -9.58 -7.12 7.38
N LEU A 98 -10.24 -6.29 6.57
CA LEU A 98 -10.04 -4.84 6.58
C LEU A 98 -10.38 -4.25 7.95
N LEU A 99 -11.50 -4.65 8.58
CA LEU A 99 -11.88 -4.25 9.93
C LEU A 99 -10.87 -4.66 11.00
N ARG A 100 -10.23 -5.82 10.85
CA ARG A 100 -9.17 -6.31 11.76
C ARG A 100 -7.79 -5.72 11.50
N CYS A 101 -7.56 -5.13 10.32
CA CYS A 101 -6.27 -4.53 9.98
C CYS A 101 -5.90 -3.46 11.03
N PRO A 102 -4.80 -3.67 11.80
CA PRO A 102 -4.40 -2.75 12.85
C PRO A 102 -3.96 -1.43 12.23
N THR A 103 -4.37 -0.34 12.84
CA THR A 103 -4.13 0.99 12.30
C THR A 103 -3.69 1.93 13.41
N LYS A 104 -2.40 2.29 13.42
CA LYS A 104 -1.82 3.14 14.48
C LYS A 104 -1.91 4.64 14.16
N ASP A 105 -2.02 4.97 12.88
CA ASP A 105 -2.20 6.35 12.40
C ASP A 105 -3.70 6.67 12.26
N ILE A 106 -4.09 7.81 12.84
CA ILE A 106 -5.45 8.37 12.75
C ILE A 106 -5.85 8.57 11.28
N LYS A 107 -4.93 8.97 10.40
CA LYS A 107 -5.22 9.16 8.96
C LYS A 107 -5.64 7.86 8.29
N ASN A 108 -4.92 6.78 8.58
CA ASN A 108 -5.22 5.46 8.05
C ASN A 108 -6.54 4.92 8.63
N ALA A 109 -6.80 5.16 9.92
CA ALA A 109 -8.08 4.79 10.54
C ALA A 109 -9.24 5.55 9.89
N ALA A 110 -9.08 6.85 9.64
CA ALA A 110 -10.08 7.67 8.95
C ALA A 110 -10.31 7.19 7.50
N ALA A 111 -9.25 6.88 6.74
CA ALA A 111 -9.36 6.36 5.38
C ALA A 111 -10.16 5.05 5.34
N LYS A 112 -9.88 4.13 6.26
CA LYS A 112 -10.62 2.87 6.43
C LYS A 112 -12.10 3.09 6.76
N VAL A 113 -12.40 4.00 7.69
CA VAL A 113 -13.80 4.34 8.04
C VAL A 113 -14.53 4.96 6.85
N VAL A 114 -13.91 5.92 6.16
CA VAL A 114 -14.50 6.56 4.97
C VAL A 114 -14.77 5.54 3.87
N HIS A 115 -13.84 4.62 3.63
CA HIS A 115 -13.99 3.52 2.68
C HIS A 115 -15.20 2.65 2.97
N LEU A 116 -15.27 2.11 4.19
CA LEU A 116 -16.37 1.26 4.63
C LEU A 116 -17.71 2.00 4.59
N ARG A 117 -17.74 3.27 5.02
CA ARG A 117 -18.96 4.08 4.97
C ARG A 117 -19.46 4.27 3.54
N ARG A 118 -18.57 4.52 2.58
CA ARG A 118 -18.94 4.67 1.17
C ARG A 118 -19.56 3.40 0.60
N THR A 119 -19.01 2.23 0.95
CA THR A 119 -19.58 0.94 0.51
C THR A 119 -20.95 0.68 1.14
N PHE A 120 -21.16 1.00 2.42
CA PHE A 120 -22.48 0.85 3.07
C PHE A 120 -23.55 1.82 2.55
N GLN A 121 -23.19 3.08 2.27
CA GLN A 121 -24.15 4.04 1.73
C GLN A 121 -24.65 3.65 0.33
N GLN A 122 -23.83 2.92 -0.44
CA GLN A 122 -24.26 2.36 -1.73
C GLN A 122 -25.21 1.17 -1.56
N GLU A 123 -25.05 0.33 -0.52
CA GLU A 123 -26.05 -0.71 -0.18
C GLU A 123 -27.42 -0.09 0.12
N ASP A 124 -27.44 0.97 0.93
CA ASP A 124 -28.68 1.64 1.35
C ASP A 124 -29.37 2.41 0.23
N ALA A 125 -28.62 3.03 -0.67
CA ALA A 125 -29.18 3.69 -1.85
C ALA A 125 -29.76 2.67 -2.84
N THR A 126 -29.14 1.49 -2.94
CA THR A 126 -29.65 0.41 -3.81
C THR A 126 -30.94 -0.20 -3.25
N LYS A 127 -31.08 -0.32 -1.92
CA LYS A 127 -32.29 -0.86 -1.26
C LYS A 127 -33.48 0.11 -1.19
N ARG A 128 -33.25 1.43 -1.31
CA ARG A 128 -34.32 2.45 -1.25
C ARG A 128 -34.88 2.88 -2.61
N GLY A 129 -34.31 2.36 -3.70
CA GLY A 129 -34.76 2.60 -5.07
C GLY A 129 -35.66 1.50 -5.64
N GLU A 130 -36.05 0.53 -4.82
CA GLU A 130 -37.11 -0.47 -5.08
C GLU A 130 -38.44 -0.01 -4.47
#